data_AF-A0A0C2BMH8-F1
#
_entry.id   AF-A0A0C2BMH8-F1
#
_cell.length_a   1.000
_cell.length_b   1.000
_cell.length_c   1.000
_cell.angle_alpha   90.00
_cell.angle_beta   90.00
_cell.angle_gamma   90.00
#
_symmetry.space_group_name_H-M   'P 1'
#
loop_
_entity.id
_entity.type
_entity.pdbx_description
1 polymer ?
#
loop_
_entity_poly.entity_id
_entity_poly.type
_entity_poly.pdbx_seq_one_letter_code
_entity_poly.pdbx_strand_id
1 'polypeptide(L)'
;MSIGSPFLNTNDITESARDVGRQEEKFDDTPPTTLEYLCRLDIRDPPHVARKTGIICTIGPSCRTVDKLKEMITCGMDIARLNFSHGSHEYHAGTIANVRKAVESFSDNRQIGIALDTKGPEIRTGLLSGGATAEVELVKGKKITLTTDAKFKEACTAETLYLDYKNITK
;
A
#
# COMPACT_ATOMS: atom_id res chain seq x y z
N MET A 1 -39.08 10.85 20.95
CA MET A 1 -38.81 10.92 19.49
C MET A 1 -37.42 10.37 19.27
N SER A 2 -37.33 9.13 18.82
CA SER A 2 -36.07 8.45 18.49
C SER A 2 -35.97 8.38 16.98
N ILE A 3 -34.93 8.98 16.41
CA ILE A 3 -34.61 8.89 14.98
C ILE A 3 -33.77 7.64 14.77
N GLY A 4 -34.37 6.60 14.18
CA GLY A 4 -33.71 5.35 13.85
C GLY A 4 -32.74 5.53 12.69
N SER A 5 -31.51 5.05 12.88
CA SER A 5 -30.52 4.84 11.83
C SER A 5 -30.93 3.68 10.92
N PRO A 6 -30.81 3.78 9.59
CA PRO A 6 -31.03 2.64 8.71
C PRO A 6 -29.75 1.78 8.69
N PHE A 7 -29.61 0.88 9.67
CA PHE A 7 -28.70 -0.24 9.54
C PHE A 7 -29.37 -1.28 8.64
N LEU A 8 -28.77 -1.53 7.46
CA LEU A 8 -29.12 -2.67 6.62
C LEU A 8 -28.91 -3.97 7.41
N ASN A 9 -29.95 -4.80 7.43
CA ASN A 9 -30.01 -6.05 8.18
C ASN A 9 -29.06 -7.09 7.54
N THR A 10 -28.29 -7.80 8.36
CA THR A 10 -27.27 -8.77 7.91
C THR A 10 -27.85 -10.05 7.28
N ASN A 11 -29.18 -10.20 7.30
CA ASN A 11 -29.87 -11.35 6.70
C ASN A 11 -30.23 -11.18 5.21
N ASP A 12 -30.10 -9.98 4.63
CA ASP A 12 -30.38 -9.76 3.19
C ASP A 12 -29.20 -10.13 2.27
N ILE A 13 -28.05 -10.51 2.85
CA ILE A 13 -26.80 -10.77 2.11
C ILE A 13 -26.69 -12.26 1.70
N THR A 14 -27.45 -13.16 2.32
CA THR A 14 -27.29 -14.60 2.13
C THR A 14 -28.15 -15.20 1.01
N GLU A 15 -29.16 -14.49 0.50
CA GLU A 15 -30.01 -14.97 -0.60
C GLU A 15 -29.57 -14.50 -2.00
N SER A 16 -28.74 -13.47 -2.15
CA SER A 16 -28.32 -12.98 -3.49
C SER A 16 -27.09 -13.68 -4.07
N ALA A 17 -26.41 -14.55 -3.31
CA ALA A 17 -25.15 -15.17 -3.71
C ALA A 17 -25.30 -16.31 -4.75
N ARG A 18 -26.50 -16.62 -5.24
CA ARG A 18 -26.75 -17.72 -6.19
C ARG A 18 -27.09 -17.30 -7.62
N ASP A 19 -27.15 -16.01 -7.90
CA ASP A 19 -27.37 -15.51 -9.27
C ASP A 19 -26.32 -14.46 -9.63
N VAL A 20 -25.06 -14.89 -9.71
CA VAL A 20 -24.03 -14.11 -10.41
C VAL A 20 -24.24 -14.35 -11.89
N GLY A 21 -25.29 -13.72 -12.43
CA GLY A 21 -25.56 -13.69 -13.85
C GLY A 21 -24.31 -13.27 -14.60
N ARG A 22 -23.76 -14.19 -15.38
CA ARG A 22 -22.81 -13.89 -16.45
C ARG A 22 -23.56 -12.97 -17.41
N GLN A 23 -23.38 -11.66 -17.27
CA GLN A 23 -23.85 -10.75 -18.30
C GLN A 23 -23.01 -11.03 -19.55
N GLU A 24 -23.61 -11.77 -20.47
CA GLU A 24 -23.32 -11.60 -21.89
C GLU A 24 -23.37 -10.10 -22.14
N GLU A 25 -22.23 -9.51 -22.49
CA GLU A 25 -22.19 -8.13 -22.94
C GLU A 25 -23.28 -7.99 -24.00
N LYS A 26 -24.27 -7.11 -23.76
CA LYS A 26 -25.20 -6.71 -24.81
C LYS A 26 -24.35 -6.12 -25.93
N PHE A 27 -24.14 -6.91 -26.97
CA PHE A 27 -23.18 -6.67 -28.06
C PHE A 27 -23.51 -5.43 -28.93
N ASP A 28 -24.45 -4.55 -28.52
CA ASP A 28 -25.15 -3.63 -29.42
C ASP A 28 -25.25 -2.16 -28.94
N ASP A 29 -24.54 -1.76 -27.86
CA ASP A 29 -24.51 -0.34 -27.42
C ASP A 29 -23.09 0.17 -27.12
N THR A 30 -22.07 -0.46 -27.73
CA THR A 30 -20.71 0.08 -27.62
C THR A 30 -20.58 1.28 -28.55
N PRO A 31 -20.29 2.49 -28.04
CA PRO A 31 -20.15 3.67 -28.89
C PRO A 31 -19.04 3.47 -29.93
N PRO A 32 -19.27 3.88 -31.20
CA PRO A 32 -18.38 3.60 -32.32
C PRO A 32 -17.01 4.29 -32.24
N THR A 33 -16.86 5.29 -31.36
CA THR A 33 -15.60 6.02 -31.16
C THR A 33 -15.31 6.24 -29.69
N THR A 34 -14.02 6.38 -29.35
CA THR A 34 -13.59 6.77 -28.01
C THR A 34 -14.13 8.13 -27.59
N LEU A 35 -14.27 9.09 -28.53
CA LEU A 35 -14.83 10.40 -28.22
C LEU A 35 -16.28 10.28 -27.78
N GLU A 36 -17.10 9.52 -28.50
CA GLU A 36 -18.49 9.29 -28.14
C GLU A 36 -18.62 8.52 -26.81
N TYR A 37 -17.75 7.54 -26.56
CA TYR A 37 -17.66 6.87 -25.25
C TYR A 37 -17.43 7.87 -24.11
N LEU A 38 -16.46 8.76 -24.26
CA LEU A 38 -16.14 9.76 -23.23
C LEU A 38 -17.28 10.75 -23.02
N CYS A 39 -17.97 11.15 -24.10
CA CYS A 39 -19.15 12.01 -24.01
C CYS A 39 -20.36 11.34 -23.33
N ARG A 40 -20.44 10.01 -23.37
CA ARG A 40 -21.51 9.21 -22.74
C ARG A 40 -21.25 8.87 -21.26
N LEU A 41 -20.10 9.23 -20.69
CA LEU A 41 -19.83 8.97 -19.26
C LEU A 41 -20.81 9.75 -18.37
N ASP A 42 -21.63 9.04 -17.59
CA ASP A 42 -22.53 9.64 -16.59
C ASP A 42 -22.13 9.23 -15.17
N ILE A 43 -21.99 10.21 -14.28
CA ILE A 43 -21.68 10.00 -12.85
C ILE A 43 -22.86 9.42 -12.06
N ARG A 44 -24.06 9.42 -12.64
CA ARG A 44 -25.29 8.88 -12.05
C ARG A 44 -25.47 7.39 -12.33
N ASP A 45 -24.74 6.85 -13.29
CA ASP A 45 -24.79 5.43 -13.61
C ASP A 45 -24.08 4.63 -12.50
N PRO A 46 -24.76 3.63 -11.91
CA PRO A 46 -24.14 2.82 -10.87
C PRO A 46 -23.00 1.98 -11.47
N PRO A 47 -21.86 1.84 -10.76
CA PRO A 47 -20.77 1.00 -11.23
C PRO A 47 -21.13 -0.48 -11.12
N HIS A 48 -20.37 -1.32 -11.82
CA HIS A 48 -20.47 -2.77 -11.66
C HIS A 48 -20.11 -3.19 -10.22
N VAL A 49 -20.89 -4.11 -9.64
CA VAL A 49 -20.75 -4.54 -8.24
C VAL A 49 -19.41 -5.25 -7.95
N ALA A 50 -18.88 -5.99 -8.92
CA ALA A 50 -17.59 -6.66 -8.80
C ALA A 50 -16.45 -5.73 -9.25
N ARG A 51 -15.50 -5.49 -8.35
CA ARG A 51 -14.25 -4.80 -8.66
C ARG A 51 -13.29 -5.77 -9.35
N LYS A 52 -12.79 -5.40 -10.54
CA LYS A 52 -11.80 -6.20 -11.28
C LYS A 52 -10.35 -5.91 -10.88
N THR A 53 -10.07 -4.70 -10.42
CA THR A 53 -8.71 -4.24 -10.07
C THR A 53 -8.34 -4.63 -8.65
N GLY A 54 -7.19 -5.26 -8.45
CA GLY A 54 -6.68 -5.60 -7.12
C GLY A 54 -6.10 -4.40 -6.37
N ILE A 55 -6.22 -4.39 -5.05
CA ILE A 55 -5.63 -3.39 -4.14
C ILE A 55 -4.47 -4.01 -3.37
N ILE A 56 -3.30 -3.39 -3.52
CA ILE A 56 -2.09 -3.74 -2.78
C ILE A 56 -1.90 -2.72 -1.66
N CYS A 57 -1.76 -3.19 -0.42
CA CYS A 57 -1.50 -2.33 0.73
C CYS A 57 -0.12 -2.64 1.32
N THR A 58 0.70 -1.61 1.54
CA THR A 58 1.97 -1.76 2.24
C THR A 58 1.71 -1.85 3.74
N ILE A 59 2.21 -2.91 4.37
CA ILE A 59 1.98 -3.15 5.80
C ILE A 59 3.12 -2.54 6.61
N GLY A 60 2.76 -1.76 7.62
CA GLY A 60 3.70 -1.08 8.50
C GLY A 60 3.20 -1.01 9.95
N PRO A 61 3.87 -0.24 10.81
CA PRO A 61 3.57 -0.18 12.25
C PRO A 61 2.11 0.20 12.57
N SER A 62 1.49 1.05 11.76
CA SER A 62 0.12 1.53 11.96
C SER A 62 -0.98 0.49 11.66
N CYS A 63 -0.67 -0.54 10.87
CA CYS A 63 -1.67 -1.46 10.34
C CYS A 63 -1.30 -2.95 10.46
N ARG A 64 -0.24 -3.28 11.20
CA ARG A 64 0.23 -4.68 11.35
C ARG A 64 -0.57 -5.53 12.34
N THR A 65 -1.49 -4.93 13.11
CA THR A 65 -2.29 -5.68 14.09
C THR A 65 -3.33 -6.53 13.37
N VAL A 66 -3.67 -7.69 13.94
CA VAL A 66 -4.64 -8.60 13.32
C VAL A 66 -5.98 -7.91 13.08
N ASP A 67 -6.45 -7.11 14.04
CA ASP A 67 -7.74 -6.40 13.92
C ASP A 67 -7.73 -5.38 12.79
N LYS A 68 -6.64 -4.61 12.64
CA LYS A 68 -6.51 -3.67 11.51
C LYS A 68 -6.40 -4.40 10.17
N LEU A 69 -5.72 -5.54 10.13
CA LEU A 69 -5.65 -6.35 8.91
C LEU A 69 -7.03 -6.89 8.52
N LYS A 70 -7.88 -7.29 9.48
CA LYS A 70 -9.27 -7.68 9.19
C LYS A 70 -10.08 -6.53 8.61
N GLU A 71 -9.96 -5.34 9.20
CA GLU A 71 -10.61 -4.12 8.67
C GLU A 71 -10.14 -3.86 7.22
N MET A 72 -8.84 -3.93 6.96
CA MET A 72 -8.28 -3.71 5.62
C MET A 72 -8.76 -4.75 4.61
N ILE A 73 -8.82 -6.04 4.98
CA ILE A 73 -9.37 -7.11 4.13
C ILE A 73 -10.85 -6.84 3.84
N THR A 74 -11.62 -6.38 4.82
CA THR A 74 -13.03 -6.04 4.66
C THR A 74 -13.22 -4.83 3.74
N CYS A 75 -12.33 -3.84 3.83
CA CYS A 75 -12.30 -2.68 2.95
C CYS A 75 -11.74 -2.99 1.54
N GLY A 76 -11.33 -4.24 1.28
CA GLY A 76 -10.97 -4.72 -0.05
C GLY A 76 -9.48 -4.75 -0.35
N MET A 77 -8.59 -4.90 0.64
CA MET A 77 -7.20 -5.29 0.40
C MET A 77 -7.12 -6.70 -0.18
N ASP A 78 -6.36 -6.89 -1.28
CA ASP A 78 -6.12 -8.21 -1.88
C ASP A 78 -4.69 -8.71 -1.66
N ILE A 79 -3.72 -7.78 -1.56
CA ILE A 79 -2.30 -8.14 -1.40
C ILE A 79 -1.67 -7.30 -0.28
N ALA A 80 -1.06 -7.98 0.68
CA ALA A 80 -0.20 -7.38 1.69
C ALA A 80 1.24 -7.27 1.16
N ARG A 81 1.73 -6.04 0.95
CA ARG A 81 3.11 -5.74 0.55
C ARG A 81 3.99 -5.51 1.76
N LEU A 82 5.09 -6.25 1.85
CA LEU A 82 6.14 -6.14 2.87
C LEU A 82 7.36 -5.46 2.26
N ASN A 83 7.64 -4.22 2.69
CA ASN A 83 8.80 -3.48 2.21
C ASN A 83 10.06 -3.85 3.00
N PHE A 84 11.01 -4.53 2.36
CA PHE A 84 12.27 -4.99 2.98
C PHE A 84 13.36 -3.90 3.01
N SER A 85 13.10 -2.70 2.50
CA SER A 85 13.98 -1.55 2.74
C SER A 85 14.04 -1.16 4.23
N HIS A 86 13.07 -1.64 5.03
CA HIS A 86 12.98 -1.43 6.47
C HIS A 86 12.59 -2.73 7.22
N GLY A 87 12.85 -2.78 8.52
CA GLY A 87 12.47 -3.89 9.39
C GLY A 87 13.42 -5.09 9.34
N SER A 88 13.39 -5.92 10.39
CA SER A 88 14.14 -7.17 10.46
C SER A 88 13.34 -8.35 9.89
N HIS A 89 13.98 -9.51 9.72
CA HIS A 89 13.28 -10.72 9.31
C HIS A 89 12.20 -11.14 10.32
N GLU A 90 12.46 -10.98 11.61
CA GLU A 90 11.50 -11.28 12.68
C GLU A 90 10.28 -10.35 12.60
N TYR A 91 10.50 -9.08 12.27
CA TYR A 91 9.42 -8.11 12.06
C TYR A 91 8.49 -8.54 10.90
N HIS A 92 9.08 -8.93 9.77
CA HIS A 92 8.32 -9.39 8.60
C HIS A 92 7.66 -10.74 8.85
N ALA A 93 8.32 -11.67 9.53
CA ALA A 93 7.74 -12.96 9.93
C ALA A 93 6.51 -12.78 10.83
N GLY A 94 6.58 -11.87 11.81
CA GLY A 94 5.43 -11.52 12.65
C GLY A 94 4.29 -10.89 11.85
N THR A 95 4.62 -10.04 10.87
CA THR A 95 3.62 -9.45 9.97
C THR A 95 2.93 -10.52 9.12
N ILE A 96 3.67 -11.47 8.55
CA ILE A 96 3.13 -12.60 7.78
C ILE A 96 2.19 -13.44 8.65
N ALA A 97 2.60 -13.75 9.88
CA ALA A 97 1.77 -14.50 10.83
C ALA A 97 0.46 -13.77 11.14
N ASN A 98 0.51 -12.45 11.35
CA ASN A 98 -0.68 -11.64 11.59
C ASN A 98 -1.63 -11.61 10.38
N VAL A 99 -1.10 -11.50 9.16
CA VAL A 99 -1.90 -11.53 7.92
C VAL A 99 -2.61 -12.87 7.79
N ARG A 100 -1.90 -14.00 7.98
CA ARG A 100 -2.50 -15.34 7.92
C ARG A 100 -3.58 -15.52 8.98
N LYS A 101 -3.31 -15.10 10.22
CA LYS A 101 -4.28 -15.14 11.32
C LYS A 101 -5.52 -14.27 11.05
N ALA A 102 -5.36 -13.13 10.38
CA ALA A 102 -6.48 -12.29 9.99
C ALA A 102 -7.36 -13.02 8.94
N VAL A 103 -6.75 -13.62 7.93
CA VAL A 103 -7.44 -14.40 6.89
C VAL A 103 -8.19 -15.60 7.47
N GLU A 104 -7.55 -16.36 8.37
CA GLU A 104 -8.17 -17.53 9.04
C GLU A 104 -9.41 -17.18 9.87
N SER A 105 -9.59 -15.91 10.23
CA SER A 105 -10.76 -15.47 11.00
C SER A 105 -12.03 -15.26 10.18
N PHE A 106 -11.92 -15.30 8.85
CA PHE A 106 -13.05 -15.17 7.94
C PHE A 106 -13.65 -16.55 7.63
N SER A 107 -14.98 -16.64 7.60
CA SER A 107 -15.69 -17.87 7.24
C SER A 107 -15.81 -18.06 5.73
N ASP A 108 -15.69 -16.99 4.96
CA ASP A 108 -15.54 -17.02 3.53
C ASP A 108 -14.07 -17.28 3.15
N ASN A 109 -13.83 -18.11 2.12
CA ASN A 109 -12.50 -18.47 1.62
C ASN A 109 -11.79 -17.28 0.94
N ARG A 110 -11.56 -16.19 1.68
CA ARG A 110 -10.83 -15.01 1.21
C ARG A 110 -9.36 -15.38 1.04
N GLN A 111 -8.81 -15.06 -0.11
CA GLN A 111 -7.40 -15.26 -0.40
C GLN A 111 -6.70 -13.90 -0.41
N ILE A 112 -5.65 -13.77 0.39
CA ILE A 112 -4.80 -12.57 0.44
C ILE A 112 -3.40 -12.94 0.00
N GLY A 113 -2.93 -12.28 -1.05
CA GLY A 113 -1.55 -12.40 -1.51
C GLY A 113 -0.58 -11.75 -0.53
N ILE A 114 0.62 -12.30 -0.40
CA ILE A 114 1.72 -11.66 0.34
C ILE A 114 2.84 -11.39 -0.65
N ALA A 115 3.15 -10.11 -0.86
CA ALA A 115 4.21 -9.66 -1.74
C ALA A 115 5.42 -9.20 -0.93
N LEU A 116 6.59 -9.75 -1.24
CA LEU A 116 7.86 -9.29 -0.72
C LEU A 116 8.42 -8.26 -1.69
N ASP A 117 8.61 -7.02 -1.22
CA ASP A 117 9.27 -5.99 -1.98
C ASP A 117 10.72 -5.85 -1.53
N THR A 118 11.65 -6.10 -2.44
CA THR A 118 13.08 -6.11 -2.19
C THR A 118 13.63 -4.70 -2.07
N LYS A 119 14.63 -4.50 -1.20
CA LYS A 119 15.33 -3.21 -1.09
C LYS A 119 15.93 -2.69 -2.40
N GLY A 120 16.43 -3.59 -3.26
CA GLY A 120 17.12 -3.19 -4.49
C GLY A 120 18.44 -2.43 -4.26
N PRO A 121 19.08 -1.91 -5.33
CA PRO A 121 20.33 -1.15 -5.26
C PRO A 121 20.08 0.32 -4.90
N GLU A 122 19.42 0.57 -3.76
CA GLU A 122 19.18 1.92 -3.25
C GLU A 122 20.49 2.59 -2.80
N ILE A 123 20.62 3.89 -3.08
CA ILE A 123 21.65 4.75 -2.50
C ILE A 123 21.05 5.48 -1.31
N ARG A 124 21.68 5.38 -0.14
CA ARG A 124 21.23 6.02 1.10
C ARG A 124 22.30 6.91 1.69
N THR A 125 21.85 7.96 2.36
CA THR A 125 22.71 8.83 3.15
C THR A 125 23.07 8.18 4.49
N GLY A 126 24.13 8.67 5.11
CA GLY A 126 24.45 8.34 6.50
C GLY A 126 23.47 8.95 7.51
N LEU A 127 23.71 8.68 8.80
CA LEU A 127 23.00 9.34 9.91
C LEU A 127 23.57 10.73 10.13
N LEU A 128 22.70 11.65 10.55
CA LEU A 128 23.06 13.03 10.87
C LEU A 128 23.73 13.13 12.24
N SER A 129 24.62 14.11 12.40
CA SER A 129 25.25 14.44 13.67
C SER A 129 24.16 14.86 14.68
N GLY A 130 23.88 14.00 15.65
CA GLY A 130 22.76 14.15 16.59
C GLY A 130 21.81 12.95 16.61
N GLY A 131 22.03 11.95 15.76
CA GLY A 131 21.34 10.66 15.80
C GLY A 131 20.28 10.50 14.71
N ALA A 132 19.48 9.43 14.83
CA ALA A 132 18.54 9.02 13.78
C ALA A 132 17.34 9.96 13.57
N THR A 133 17.06 10.83 14.54
CA THR A 133 15.98 11.83 14.48
C THR A 133 16.49 13.25 14.33
N ALA A 134 17.81 13.45 14.26
CA ALA A 134 18.37 14.76 14.00
C ALA A 134 18.03 15.17 12.57
N GLU A 135 17.78 16.46 12.38
CA GLU A 135 17.52 17.06 11.08
C GLU A 135 18.53 18.18 10.84
N VAL A 136 18.84 18.43 9.58
CA VAL A 136 19.78 19.46 9.17
C VAL A 136 19.15 20.29 8.06
N GLU A 137 19.21 21.60 8.22
CA GLU A 137 18.71 22.55 7.21
C GLU A 137 19.77 22.80 6.13
N LEU A 138 19.40 22.57 4.87
CA LEU A 138 20.23 22.90 3.71
C LEU A 138 19.78 24.24 3.13
N VAL A 139 20.66 25.24 3.20
CA VAL A 139 20.37 26.59 2.71
C VAL A 139 20.76 26.72 1.24
N LYS A 140 19.83 27.22 0.42
CA LYS A 140 20.04 27.46 -1.02
C LYS A 140 21.31 28.28 -1.26
N GLY A 141 22.15 27.81 -2.19
CA GLY A 141 23.39 28.48 -2.58
C GLY A 141 24.60 28.12 -1.71
N LYS A 142 24.42 27.43 -0.58
CA LYS A 142 25.55 26.84 0.17
C LYS A 142 26.07 25.59 -0.53
N LYS A 143 27.38 25.38 -0.46
CA LYS A 143 28.05 24.19 -0.97
C LYS A 143 27.92 23.05 0.04
N ILE A 144 27.77 21.84 -0.48
CA ILE A 144 27.78 20.59 0.29
C ILE A 144 28.78 19.63 -0.33
N THR A 145 29.50 18.88 0.50
CA THR A 145 30.45 17.86 0.09
C THR A 145 29.81 16.49 0.23
N LEU A 146 29.77 15.73 -0.87
CA LEU A 146 29.37 14.33 -0.85
C LEU A 146 30.62 13.46 -0.66
N THR A 147 30.56 12.51 0.26
CA THR A 147 31.70 11.62 0.57
C THR A 147 31.27 10.17 0.68
N THR A 148 32.18 9.25 0.37
CA THR A 148 32.03 7.82 0.60
C THR A 148 32.91 7.35 1.77
N ASP A 149 33.56 8.26 2.50
CA ASP A 149 34.38 7.93 3.67
C ASP A 149 33.49 7.52 4.84
N ALA A 150 33.69 6.28 5.30
CA ALA A 150 32.92 5.67 6.39
C ALA A 150 32.98 6.46 7.71
N LYS A 151 33.98 7.34 7.90
CA LYS A 151 34.05 8.23 9.08
C LYS A 151 32.82 9.13 9.22
N PHE A 152 32.19 9.51 8.11
CA PHE A 152 31.02 10.39 8.10
C PHE A 152 29.69 9.63 8.10
N LYS A 153 29.72 8.29 8.13
CA LYS A 153 28.51 7.45 8.06
C LYS A 153 27.50 7.76 9.16
N GLU A 154 27.96 8.17 10.35
CA GLU A 154 27.09 8.51 11.49
C GLU A 154 27.23 9.98 11.94
N ALA A 155 27.89 10.80 11.12
CA ALA A 155 28.24 12.18 11.47
C ALA A 155 28.01 13.13 10.28
N CYS A 156 26.92 12.93 9.54
CA CYS A 156 26.54 13.80 8.43
C CYS A 156 26.08 15.18 8.94
N THR A 157 26.44 16.24 8.22
CA THR A 157 26.11 17.64 8.55
C THR A 157 25.63 18.40 7.30
N ALA A 158 25.33 19.69 7.44
CA ALA A 158 24.93 20.53 6.30
C ALA A 158 26.06 20.70 5.26
N GLU A 159 27.30 20.46 5.69
CA GLU A 159 28.50 20.68 4.89
C GLU A 159 29.04 19.38 4.30
N THR A 160 28.83 18.24 4.96
CA THR A 160 29.35 16.93 4.53
C THR A 160 28.30 15.83 4.70
N LEU A 161 28.01 15.13 3.60
CA LEU A 161 27.02 14.04 3.54
C LEU A 161 27.66 12.75 3.05
N TYR A 162 27.57 11.70 3.86
CA TYR A 162 27.98 10.36 3.47
C TYR A 162 26.96 9.70 2.55
N LEU A 163 27.43 8.95 1.55
CA LEU A 163 26.63 8.09 0.67
C LEU A 163 27.19 6.66 0.67
N ASP A 164 26.32 5.66 0.65
CA ASP A 164 26.70 4.24 0.65
C ASP A 164 27.11 3.69 -0.74
N TYR A 165 27.00 4.50 -1.80
CA TYR A 165 27.40 4.14 -3.16
C TYR A 165 28.87 4.47 -3.46
N LYS A 166 29.75 3.47 -3.34
CA LYS A 166 31.22 3.62 -3.46
C LYS A 166 31.72 4.10 -4.83
N ASN A 167 30.97 3.87 -5.90
CA ASN A 167 31.40 4.18 -7.27
C ASN A 167 30.86 5.54 -7.76
N ILE A 168 30.40 6.43 -6.88
CA ILE A 168 29.77 7.70 -7.28
C ILE A 168 30.72 8.68 -7.99
N THR A 169 32.03 8.55 -7.76
CA THR A 169 33.06 9.47 -8.30
C THR A 169 33.83 8.90 -9.50
N LYS A 170 33.50 7.70 -9.96
CA LYS A 170 34.06 7.09 -11.17
C LYS A 170 33.22 7.47 -12.38
#